data_AF-A0A534M9B7-F1
#
_entry.id   AF-A0A534M9B7-F1
#
_cell.length_a   1.000
_cell.length_b   1.000
_cell.length_c   1.000
_cell.angle_alpha   90.00
_cell.angle_beta   90.00
_cell.angle_gamma   90.00
#
_symmetry.space_group_name_H-M   'P 1'
#
loop_
_entity.id
_entity.type
_entity.pdbx_description
1 polymer ?
#
loop_
_entity_poly.entity_id
_entity_poly.type
_entity_poly.pdbx_seq_one_letter_code
_entity_poly.pdbx_strand_id
1 'polypeptide(L)'
;MPEEKPSPEPEGPPVPAKAERAERGGKKKDEEKEEPKAPRGPKKLEGVKEDFRYIVRMANTDLDGTRSVSYSLTAIPGVGIRISEAVADLAGVPRTERLGNLSEEQTDKIEATFANLGEAFPHWMVNRPKDWETGVDLHLTGADVEIRRRDDINRMKMIRSYKGVRHETGQKVRGQRTRSNGRTGLTVGVTKKAALAAAQAKKAEEAAPKKEEKKEEKKEPAKV
;
A
#
# COMPACT_ATOMS: atom_id res chain seq x y z
N MET A 1 9.12 72.55 37.11
CA MET A 1 9.78 72.45 35.79
C MET A 1 10.53 71.13 35.75
N PRO A 2 10.53 70.39 34.65
CA PRO A 2 9.35 69.82 34.00
C PRO A 2 9.58 68.35 33.60
N GLU A 3 8.47 67.61 33.44
CA GLU A 3 8.43 66.23 32.95
C GLU A 3 8.89 66.17 31.48
N GLU A 4 9.97 65.45 31.23
CA GLU A 4 10.52 65.20 29.90
C GLU A 4 9.85 63.96 29.30
N LYS A 5 9.02 64.18 28.29
CA LYS A 5 8.24 63.17 27.58
C LYS A 5 9.16 62.30 26.71
N PRO A 6 9.18 60.96 26.88
CA PRO A 6 9.74 60.08 25.87
C PRO A 6 8.74 59.88 24.72
N SER A 7 9.26 59.91 23.49
CA SER A 7 8.57 59.81 22.20
C SER A 7 7.60 58.63 22.09
N PRO A 8 6.44 58.79 21.39
CA PRO A 8 5.48 57.71 21.20
C PRO A 8 5.94 56.72 20.11
N GLU A 9 5.93 55.44 20.47
CA GLU A 9 6.09 54.29 19.57
C GLU A 9 4.91 54.15 18.59
N PRO A 10 5.12 53.59 17.38
CA PRO A 10 4.12 53.56 16.32
C PRO A 10 2.96 52.61 16.63
N GLU A 11 1.74 53.15 16.48
CA GLU A 11 0.46 52.46 16.69
C GLU A 11 0.33 51.21 15.80
N GLY A 12 0.25 50.04 16.44
CA GLY A 12 -0.17 48.81 15.80
C GLY A 12 -1.65 48.86 15.40
N PRO A 13 -2.07 48.18 14.31
CA PRO A 13 -3.44 48.25 13.82
C PRO A 13 -4.45 47.75 14.86
N PRO A 14 -5.63 48.39 14.97
CA PRO A 14 -6.60 48.11 16.01
C PRO A 14 -7.17 46.69 15.88
N VAL A 15 -7.18 45.97 17.01
CA VAL A 15 -7.81 44.66 17.13
C VAL A 15 -9.31 44.81 16.85
N PRO A 16 -9.89 44.08 15.87
CA PRO A 16 -11.29 44.25 15.53
C PRO A 16 -12.20 43.78 16.68
N ALA A 17 -13.10 44.68 17.08
CA ALA A 17 -14.16 44.44 18.05
C ALA A 17 -15.00 43.20 17.68
N LYS A 18 -15.40 42.42 18.69
CA LYS A 18 -16.36 41.31 18.56
C LYS A 18 -17.63 41.82 17.88
N ALA A 19 -17.78 41.50 16.59
CA ALA A 19 -19.03 41.67 15.88
C ALA A 19 -20.05 40.65 16.41
N GLU A 20 -21.14 41.14 16.98
CA GLU A 20 -22.34 40.36 17.25
C GLU A 20 -22.78 39.67 15.97
N ARG A 21 -22.87 38.33 16.03
CA ARG A 21 -23.28 37.48 14.93
C ARG A 21 -24.80 37.63 14.75
N ALA A 22 -25.19 38.45 13.79
CA ALA A 22 -26.59 38.59 13.36
C ALA A 22 -27.24 37.21 13.13
N GLU A 23 -28.36 36.96 13.80
CA GLU A 23 -29.19 35.77 13.63
C GLU A 23 -29.70 35.70 12.18
N ARG A 24 -29.14 34.78 11.40
CA ARG A 24 -29.76 34.32 10.16
C ARG A 24 -30.62 33.10 10.49
N GLY A 25 -31.93 33.30 10.36
CA GLY A 25 -32.98 32.35 10.68
C GLY A 25 -32.69 30.93 10.23
N GLY A 26 -32.87 30.00 11.16
CA GLY A 26 -32.80 28.57 10.90
C GLY A 26 -33.89 28.15 9.93
N LYS A 27 -33.50 27.83 8.69
CA LYS A 27 -34.27 26.87 7.88
C LYS A 27 -34.23 25.54 8.63
N LYS A 28 -35.39 25.10 9.13
CA LYS A 28 -35.63 23.72 9.55
C LYS A 28 -35.12 22.82 8.42
N LYS A 29 -34.06 22.05 8.70
CA LYS A 29 -33.72 20.88 7.88
C LYS A 29 -34.82 19.88 8.18
N ASP A 30 -35.67 19.62 7.19
CA ASP A 30 -36.49 18.43 7.19
C ASP A 30 -35.55 17.24 7.34
N GLU A 31 -35.67 16.54 8.48
CA GLU A 31 -35.05 15.25 8.72
C GLU A 31 -35.77 14.22 7.84
N GLU A 32 -35.45 14.23 6.55
CA GLU A 32 -35.57 13.02 5.74
C GLU A 32 -34.55 12.04 6.29
N LYS A 33 -35.04 11.01 6.99
CA LYS A 33 -34.28 9.80 7.27
C LYS A 33 -33.77 9.26 5.93
N GLU A 34 -32.53 9.60 5.56
CA GLU A 34 -31.80 8.86 4.54
C GLU A 34 -31.64 7.43 5.09
N GLU A 35 -32.46 6.52 4.59
CA GLU A 35 -32.24 5.09 4.75
C GLU A 35 -30.80 4.76 4.35
N PRO A 36 -30.10 3.86 5.07
CA PRO A 36 -28.75 3.49 4.71
C PRO A 36 -28.78 2.93 3.28
N LYS A 37 -28.24 3.70 2.33
CA LYS A 37 -28.07 3.27 0.94
C LYS A 37 -27.46 1.87 0.97
N ALA A 38 -28.23 0.88 0.49
CA ALA A 38 -27.79 -0.49 0.33
C ALA A 38 -26.36 -0.52 -0.26
N PRO A 39 -25.51 -1.50 0.11
CA PRO A 39 -24.19 -1.60 -0.48
C PRO A 39 -24.37 -1.54 -1.99
N ARG A 40 -23.83 -0.48 -2.62
CA ARG A 40 -23.94 -0.27 -4.05
C ARG A 40 -23.51 -1.58 -4.68
N GLY A 41 -24.46 -2.30 -5.30
CA GLY A 41 -24.15 -3.52 -6.05
C GLY A 41 -23.02 -3.24 -7.03
N PRO A 42 -22.28 -4.25 -7.49
CA PRO A 42 -21.17 -4.03 -8.40
C PRO A 42 -21.67 -3.17 -9.56
N LYS A 43 -21.11 -1.96 -9.69
CA LYS A 43 -21.44 -1.06 -10.80
C LYS A 43 -21.25 -1.88 -12.08
N LYS A 44 -22.32 -2.05 -12.87
CA LYS A 44 -22.20 -2.69 -14.18
C LYS A 44 -21.08 -1.98 -14.93
N LEU A 45 -20.15 -2.78 -15.43
CA LEU A 45 -18.95 -2.31 -16.12
C LEU A 45 -19.38 -1.71 -17.47
N GLU A 46 -19.80 -0.45 -17.50
CA GLU A 46 -20.10 0.25 -18.75
C GLU A 46 -18.82 0.40 -19.59
N GLY A 47 -18.87 0.16 -20.90
CA GLY A 47 -17.73 0.30 -21.83
C GLY A 47 -16.85 -0.93 -22.04
N VAL A 48 -17.39 -2.15 -21.91
CA VAL A 48 -16.68 -3.40 -22.22
C VAL A 48 -16.71 -3.62 -23.74
N LYS A 49 -15.55 -3.64 -24.40
CA LYS A 49 -15.42 -4.05 -25.81
C LYS A 49 -15.59 -5.57 -25.94
N GLU A 50 -15.90 -6.06 -27.14
CA GLU A 50 -16.13 -7.49 -27.37
C GLU A 50 -14.88 -8.34 -27.06
N ASP A 51 -13.67 -7.80 -27.29
CA ASP A 51 -12.39 -8.45 -26.98
C ASP A 51 -11.82 -8.04 -25.61
N PHE A 52 -12.63 -8.14 -24.55
CA PHE A 52 -12.20 -7.72 -23.22
C PHE A 52 -11.33 -8.76 -22.51
N ARG A 53 -10.11 -8.36 -22.15
CA ARG A 53 -9.18 -9.18 -21.35
C ARG A 53 -9.34 -8.86 -19.86
N TYR A 54 -9.90 -9.81 -19.10
CA TYR A 54 -10.07 -9.65 -17.64
C TYR A 54 -8.75 -9.66 -16.88
N ILE A 55 -7.77 -10.41 -17.37
CA ILE A 55 -6.45 -10.54 -16.76
C ILE A 55 -5.43 -10.23 -17.85
N VAL A 56 -4.58 -9.25 -17.60
CA VAL A 56 -3.47 -8.89 -18.47
C VAL A 56 -2.19 -9.08 -17.67
N ARG A 57 -1.30 -9.96 -18.12
CA ARG A 57 -0.02 -10.17 -17.46
C ARG A 57 1.01 -9.22 -18.05
N MET A 58 1.64 -8.40 -17.20
CA MET A 58 2.73 -7.50 -17.58
C MET A 58 3.82 -7.54 -16.50
N ALA A 59 5.08 -7.42 -16.91
CA ALA A 59 6.24 -7.35 -15.99
C ALA A 59 6.22 -8.41 -14.86
N ASN A 60 5.94 -9.67 -15.21
CA ASN A 60 5.81 -10.82 -14.29
C ASN A 60 4.68 -10.72 -13.24
N THR A 61 3.69 -9.85 -13.44
CA THR A 61 2.54 -9.68 -12.55
C THR A 61 1.22 -9.77 -13.30
N ASP A 62 0.20 -10.34 -12.66
CA ASP A 62 -1.16 -10.38 -13.19
C ASP A 62 -1.91 -9.09 -12.83
N LEU A 63 -2.34 -8.35 -13.85
CA LEU A 63 -3.08 -7.11 -13.70
C LEU A 63 -4.58 -7.32 -13.95
N ASP A 64 -5.38 -6.63 -13.16
CA ASP A 64 -6.84 -6.60 -13.30
C ASP A 64 -7.26 -5.67 -14.45
N GLY A 65 -7.89 -6.28 -15.47
CA GLY A 65 -8.39 -5.61 -16.67
C GLY A 65 -9.60 -4.71 -16.44
N THR A 66 -10.32 -4.88 -15.32
CA THR A 66 -11.55 -4.12 -15.02
C THR A 66 -11.28 -2.70 -14.54
N ARG A 67 -10.07 -2.46 -14.03
CA ARG A 67 -9.61 -1.15 -13.56
C ARG A 67 -9.05 -0.33 -14.73
N SER A 68 -8.95 0.99 -14.54
CA SER A 68 -8.36 1.87 -15.56
C SER A 68 -6.85 1.68 -15.62
N VAL A 69 -6.23 1.95 -16.78
CA VAL A 69 -4.79 1.80 -17.01
C VAL A 69 -3.96 2.41 -15.86
N SER A 70 -4.29 3.65 -15.51
CA SER A 70 -3.67 4.42 -14.42
C SER A 70 -3.61 3.65 -13.09
N TYR A 71 -4.69 2.97 -12.71
CA TYR A 71 -4.77 2.22 -11.46
C TYR A 71 -4.32 0.76 -11.61
N SER A 72 -4.54 0.12 -12.75
CA SER A 72 -4.14 -1.28 -12.97
C SER A 72 -2.62 -1.42 -12.90
N LEU A 73 -1.86 -0.51 -13.52
CA LEU A 73 -0.39 -0.57 -13.52
C LEU A 73 0.22 -0.40 -12.13
N THR A 74 -0.50 0.19 -11.16
CA THR A 74 -0.02 0.33 -9.78
C THR A 74 0.07 -0.99 -9.01
N ALA A 75 -0.51 -2.07 -9.56
CA ALA A 75 -0.33 -3.40 -8.99
C ALA A 75 1.12 -3.91 -9.17
N ILE A 76 1.87 -3.37 -10.13
CA ILE A 76 3.27 -3.68 -10.33
C ILE A 76 4.10 -3.03 -9.20
N PRO A 77 4.88 -3.80 -8.42
CA PRO A 77 5.81 -3.24 -7.44
C PRO A 77 6.80 -2.27 -8.10
N GLY A 78 6.99 -1.10 -7.50
CA GLY A 78 7.84 -0.04 -8.05
C GLY A 78 7.11 0.99 -8.91
N VAL A 79 5.87 0.73 -9.32
CA VAL A 79 5.04 1.65 -10.11
C VAL A 79 3.98 2.31 -9.24
N GLY A 80 4.07 3.63 -9.07
CA GLY A 80 3.05 4.43 -8.41
C GLY A 80 2.06 5.06 -9.39
N ILE A 81 1.01 5.71 -8.89
CA ILE A 81 0.00 6.41 -9.72
C ILE A 81 0.66 7.42 -10.67
N ARG A 82 1.59 8.25 -10.17
CA ARG A 82 2.26 9.26 -11.00
C ARG A 82 3.08 8.65 -12.14
N ILE A 83 3.80 7.58 -11.84
CA ILE A 83 4.63 6.88 -12.84
C ILE A 83 3.73 6.21 -13.86
N SER A 84 2.67 5.56 -13.41
CA SER A 84 1.66 4.95 -14.27
C SER A 84 1.02 5.96 -15.24
N GLU A 85 0.65 7.15 -14.75
CA GLU A 85 0.12 8.22 -15.61
C GLU A 85 1.16 8.71 -16.63
N ALA A 86 2.40 8.92 -16.20
CA ALA A 86 3.47 9.36 -17.09
C ALA A 86 3.83 8.30 -18.14
N VAL A 87 3.82 7.02 -17.78
CA VAL A 87 4.01 5.90 -18.71
C VAL A 87 2.87 5.85 -19.73
N ALA A 88 1.62 6.01 -19.29
CA ALA A 88 0.46 6.03 -20.18
C ALA A 88 0.53 7.22 -21.17
N ASP A 89 0.98 8.39 -20.73
CA ASP A 89 1.19 9.55 -21.60
C ASP A 89 2.28 9.31 -22.64
N LEU A 90 3.42 8.76 -22.22
CA LEU A 90 4.55 8.46 -23.11
C LEU A 90 4.19 7.37 -24.12
N ALA A 91 3.41 6.38 -23.71
CA ALA A 91 2.90 5.33 -24.58
C ALA A 91 1.75 5.80 -25.51
N GLY A 92 1.20 7.00 -25.28
CA GLY A 92 0.06 7.53 -26.03
C GLY A 92 -1.26 6.79 -25.75
N VAL A 93 -1.41 6.20 -24.56
CA VAL A 93 -2.59 5.42 -24.15
C VAL A 93 -3.47 6.26 -23.22
N PRO A 94 -4.80 6.28 -23.40
CA PRO A 94 -5.69 7.00 -22.51
C PRO A 94 -5.70 6.43 -21.09
N ARG A 95 -5.39 7.28 -20.10
CA ARG A 95 -5.30 6.93 -18.67
C ARG A 95 -6.60 6.41 -18.05
N THR A 96 -7.74 6.82 -18.62
CA THR A 96 -9.10 6.55 -18.11
C THR A 96 -9.71 5.29 -18.71
N GLU A 97 -9.17 4.79 -19.82
CA GLU A 97 -9.66 3.56 -20.42
C GLU A 97 -9.33 2.36 -19.52
N ARG A 98 -10.08 1.27 -19.68
CA ARG A 98 -9.85 0.04 -18.94
C ARG A 98 -8.70 -0.73 -19.53
N LEU A 99 -7.87 -1.32 -18.67
CA LEU A 99 -6.71 -2.08 -19.12
C LEU A 99 -7.11 -3.24 -20.07
N GLY A 100 -8.25 -3.90 -19.79
CA GLY A 100 -8.75 -4.99 -20.61
C GLY A 100 -9.24 -4.60 -22.01
N ASN A 101 -9.43 -3.31 -22.28
CA ASN A 101 -9.87 -2.80 -23.59
C ASN A 101 -8.70 -2.40 -24.52
N LEU A 102 -7.46 -2.46 -24.04
CA LEU A 102 -6.28 -2.12 -24.85
C LEU A 102 -5.99 -3.21 -25.88
N SER A 103 -5.46 -2.81 -27.02
CA SER A 103 -4.88 -3.74 -27.99
C SER A 103 -3.55 -4.30 -27.51
N GLU A 104 -3.12 -5.42 -28.09
CA GLU A 104 -1.82 -6.02 -27.80
C GLU A 104 -0.66 -5.07 -28.15
N GLU A 105 -0.76 -4.34 -29.28
CA GLU A 105 0.24 -3.34 -29.65
C GLU A 105 0.41 -2.23 -28.61
N GLN A 106 -0.67 -1.83 -27.93
CA GLN A 106 -0.59 -0.83 -26.87
C GLN A 106 0.02 -1.40 -25.60
N THR A 107 -0.26 -2.66 -25.28
CA THR A 107 0.40 -3.39 -24.19
C THR A 107 1.91 -3.46 -24.42
N ASP A 108 2.35 -3.83 -25.62
CA ASP A 108 3.77 -3.95 -25.94
C ASP A 108 4.50 -2.60 -25.85
N LYS A 109 3.84 -1.51 -26.24
CA LYS A 109 4.37 -0.14 -26.04
C LYS A 109 4.55 0.20 -24.56
N ILE A 110 3.60 -0.20 -23.72
CA ILE A 110 3.71 -0.02 -22.26
C ILE A 110 4.90 -0.82 -21.72
N GLU A 111 5.11 -2.06 -22.18
CA GLU A 111 6.27 -2.86 -21.76
C GLU A 111 7.61 -2.27 -22.26
N ALA A 112 7.66 -1.79 -23.50
CA ALA A 112 8.84 -1.13 -24.04
C ALA A 112 9.18 0.17 -23.29
N THR A 113 8.16 0.95 -22.89
CA THR A 113 8.39 2.15 -22.07
C THR A 113 8.87 1.81 -20.65
N PHE A 114 8.42 0.69 -20.06
CA PHE A 114 8.97 0.21 -18.79
C PHE A 114 10.45 -0.19 -18.89
N ALA A 115 10.87 -0.79 -20.01
CA ALA A 115 12.28 -1.12 -20.22
C ALA A 115 13.16 0.13 -20.33
N ASN A 116 12.64 1.20 -20.96
CA ASN A 116 13.38 2.45 -21.20
C ASN A 116 13.16 3.52 -20.12
N LEU A 117 12.62 3.13 -18.96
CA LEU A 117 12.15 4.09 -17.96
C LEU A 117 13.28 4.88 -17.26
N GLY A 118 14.50 4.35 -17.25
CA GLY A 118 15.67 5.01 -16.67
C GLY A 118 16.11 6.26 -17.43
N GLU A 119 15.95 6.26 -18.76
CA GLU A 119 16.36 7.39 -19.61
C GLU A 119 15.21 8.35 -19.91
N ALA A 120 13.99 7.80 -20.05
CA ALA A 120 12.81 8.59 -20.36
C ALA A 120 12.41 9.55 -19.22
N PHE A 121 12.76 9.23 -17.98
CA PHE A 121 12.43 10.06 -16.83
C PHE A 121 13.61 10.86 -16.29
N PRO A 122 13.33 12.06 -15.73
CA PRO A 122 14.33 12.79 -14.97
C PRO A 122 14.84 11.98 -13.78
N HIS A 123 16.12 12.19 -13.43
CA HIS A 123 16.79 11.54 -12.28
C HIS A 123 16.01 11.60 -10.94
N TRP A 124 15.17 12.61 -10.72
CA TRP A 124 14.39 12.77 -9.49
C TRP A 124 13.09 11.93 -9.46
N MET A 125 12.66 11.41 -10.61
CA MET A 125 11.43 10.62 -10.77
C MET A 125 11.70 9.11 -10.71
N VAL A 126 12.96 8.67 -10.88
CA VAL A 126 13.32 7.25 -10.79
C VAL A 126 13.40 6.76 -9.34
N ASN A 127 13.20 5.46 -9.13
CA ASN A 127 13.17 4.84 -7.81
C ASN A 127 14.56 4.76 -7.16
N ARG A 128 15.60 4.54 -7.98
CA ARG A 128 16.98 4.33 -7.53
C ARG A 128 17.93 5.23 -8.32
N PRO A 129 17.94 6.53 -7.99
CA PRO A 129 18.93 7.44 -8.57
C PRO A 129 20.32 7.06 -8.09
N LYS A 130 21.31 7.15 -9.00
CA LYS A 130 22.73 6.88 -8.74
C LYS A 130 22.96 5.57 -7.97
N ASP A 131 22.71 4.43 -8.62
CA ASP A 131 22.97 3.14 -8.01
C ASP A 131 24.44 3.00 -7.58
N TRP A 132 24.67 2.26 -6.48
CA TRP A 132 25.99 2.14 -5.89
C TRP A 132 26.94 1.23 -6.69
N GLU A 133 26.42 0.29 -7.49
CA GLU A 133 27.24 -0.59 -8.35
C GLU A 133 27.53 0.07 -9.69
N THR A 134 26.49 0.54 -10.38
CA THR A 134 26.58 0.98 -11.76
C THR A 134 26.73 2.49 -11.91
N GLY A 135 26.35 3.28 -10.91
CA GLY A 135 26.37 4.74 -10.95
C GLY A 135 25.29 5.36 -11.86
N VAL A 136 24.49 4.55 -12.56
CA VAL A 136 23.42 4.98 -13.46
C VAL A 136 22.10 5.09 -12.69
N ASP A 137 21.20 5.93 -13.20
CA ASP A 137 19.84 6.07 -12.69
C ASP A 137 18.99 4.87 -13.14
N LEU A 138 18.46 4.13 -12.16
CA LEU A 138 17.69 2.92 -12.41
C LEU A 138 16.25 3.09 -11.91
N HIS A 139 15.31 2.62 -12.72
CA HIS A 139 13.95 2.38 -12.28
C HIS A 139 13.71 0.88 -12.11
N LEU A 140 13.60 0.44 -10.86
CA LEU A 140 13.34 -0.97 -10.53
C LEU A 140 11.85 -1.27 -10.57
N THR A 141 11.46 -2.36 -11.21
CA THR A 141 10.08 -2.86 -11.29
C THR A 141 9.99 -4.32 -10.81
N GLY A 142 8.80 -4.73 -10.39
CA GLY A 142 8.51 -6.13 -10.07
C GLY A 142 9.39 -6.71 -8.95
N ALA A 143 9.94 -7.90 -9.19
CA ALA A 143 10.73 -8.66 -8.22
C ALA A 143 12.06 -7.98 -7.86
N ASP A 144 12.64 -7.20 -8.78
CA ASP A 144 13.94 -6.56 -8.59
C ASP A 144 13.93 -5.55 -7.44
N VAL A 145 12.77 -4.92 -7.19
CA VAL A 145 12.58 -3.99 -6.07
C VAL A 145 12.84 -4.69 -4.74
N GLU A 146 12.32 -5.90 -4.56
CA GLU A 146 12.48 -6.66 -3.31
C GLU A 146 13.89 -7.21 -3.17
N ILE A 147 14.46 -7.75 -4.25
CA ILE A 147 15.82 -8.30 -4.27
C ILE A 147 16.82 -7.21 -3.89
N ARG A 148 16.78 -6.05 -4.57
CA ARG A 148 17.71 -4.94 -4.29
C ARG A 148 17.56 -4.40 -2.87
N ARG A 149 16.33 -4.29 -2.37
CA ARG A 149 16.09 -3.90 -0.96
C ARG A 149 16.70 -4.90 0.02
N ARG A 150 16.61 -6.20 -0.27
CA ARG A 150 17.20 -7.26 0.54
C ARG A 150 18.72 -7.16 0.55
N ASP A 151 19.32 -6.94 -0.62
CA ASP A 151 20.77 -6.81 -0.78
C ASP A 151 21.33 -5.59 -0.06
N ASP A 152 20.64 -4.44 -0.13
CA ASP A 152 21.03 -3.24 0.62
C ASP A 152 20.99 -3.49 2.14
N ILE A 153 19.96 -4.21 2.64
CA ILE A 153 19.87 -4.60 4.06
C ILE A 153 20.97 -5.59 4.44
N ASN A 154 21.24 -6.58 3.58
CA ASN A 154 22.28 -7.57 3.81
C ASN A 154 23.66 -6.92 3.86
N ARG A 155 23.96 -5.98 2.96
CA ARG A 155 25.19 -5.18 3.01
C ARG A 155 25.32 -4.44 4.33
N MET A 156 24.26 -3.78 4.78
CA MET A 156 24.26 -3.08 6.07
C MET A 156 24.55 -4.00 7.26
N LYS A 157 24.07 -5.26 7.20
CA LYS A 157 24.34 -6.29 8.21
C LYS A 157 25.78 -6.80 8.14
N MET A 158 26.30 -7.08 6.95
CA MET A 158 27.69 -7.54 6.74
C MET A 158 28.71 -6.53 7.29
N ILE A 159 28.51 -5.24 7.03
CA ILE A 159 29.38 -4.16 7.53
C ILE A 159 29.20 -3.92 9.05
N ARG A 160 28.18 -4.51 9.68
CA ARG A 160 27.76 -4.23 11.06
C ARG A 160 27.50 -2.75 11.34
N SER A 161 26.91 -2.07 10.36
CA SER A 161 26.42 -0.69 10.56
C SER A 161 25.33 -0.65 11.63
N TYR A 162 25.15 0.49 12.30
CA TYR A 162 24.08 0.67 13.30
C TYR A 162 22.69 0.28 12.76
N LYS A 163 22.39 0.69 11.52
CA LYS A 163 21.14 0.32 10.84
C LYS A 163 21.06 -1.18 10.60
N GLY A 164 22.16 -1.82 10.19
CA GLY A 164 22.26 -3.26 9.99
C GLY A 164 21.94 -4.07 11.24
N VAL A 165 22.57 -3.72 12.37
CA VAL A 165 22.31 -4.37 13.67
C VAL A 165 20.85 -4.20 14.10
N ARG A 166 20.24 -3.04 13.84
CA ARG A 166 18.80 -2.84 14.10
C ARG A 166 17.90 -3.65 13.17
N HIS A 167 18.26 -3.78 11.90
CA HIS A 167 17.56 -4.65 10.95
C HIS A 167 17.69 -6.14 11.30
N GLU A 168 18.79 -6.56 11.91
CA GLU A 168 18.99 -7.91 12.42
C GLU A 168 18.16 -8.20 13.67
N THR A 169 18.13 -7.25 14.61
CA THR A 169 17.35 -7.35 15.86
C THR A 169 15.85 -7.03 15.69
N GLY A 170 15.41 -6.65 14.48
CA GLY A 170 14.02 -6.28 14.20
C GLY A 170 13.56 -4.97 14.85
N GLN A 171 14.49 -4.13 15.30
CA GLN A 171 14.17 -2.84 15.92
C GLN A 171 13.92 -1.74 14.87
N LYS A 172 13.16 -0.72 15.27
CA LYS A 172 12.94 0.47 14.44
C LYS A 172 14.25 1.20 14.15
N VAL A 173 14.50 1.52 12.88
CA VAL A 173 15.82 1.97 12.38
C VAL A 173 15.98 3.49 12.34
N ARG A 174 14.88 4.26 12.21
CA ARG A 174 14.90 5.72 12.02
C ARG A 174 14.95 6.55 13.31
N GLY A 175 15.57 6.02 14.38
CA GLY A 175 15.69 6.75 15.66
C GLY A 175 14.36 6.92 16.43
N GLN A 176 13.34 6.14 16.09
CA GLN A 176 12.05 6.19 16.78
C GLN A 176 12.20 5.73 18.24
N ARG A 177 11.54 6.42 19.18
CA ARG A 177 11.49 6.02 20.60
C ARG A 177 10.67 4.74 20.77
N THR A 178 11.27 3.67 21.29
CA THR A 178 10.66 2.34 21.41
C THR A 178 10.17 1.98 22.82
N ARG A 179 10.21 2.93 23.78
CA ARG A 179 9.77 2.70 25.18
C ARG A 179 8.29 2.31 25.26
N SER A 180 7.42 3.08 24.60
CA SER A 180 5.96 2.94 24.69
C SER A 180 5.32 2.33 23.43
N ASN A 181 5.86 2.64 22.25
CA ASN A 181 5.24 2.31 20.96
C ASN A 181 6.00 1.22 20.20
N GLY A 182 5.29 0.47 19.35
CA GLY A 182 5.87 -0.61 18.55
C GLY A 182 6.09 -1.90 19.34
N ARG A 183 5.23 -2.16 20.33
CA ARG A 183 5.17 -3.42 21.04
C ARG A 183 4.39 -4.42 20.19
N THR A 184 5.06 -5.45 19.71
CA THR A 184 4.47 -6.57 18.97
C THR A 184 4.89 -7.85 19.66
N GLY A 185 3.94 -8.51 20.30
CA GLY A 185 4.10 -9.70 21.14
C GLY A 185 2.86 -9.88 22.01
N LEU A 186 2.66 -11.09 22.54
CA LEU A 186 1.61 -11.32 23.53
C LEU A 186 1.89 -10.39 24.72
N THR A 187 1.00 -9.42 24.95
CA THR A 187 0.92 -8.77 26.25
C THR A 187 0.88 -9.86 27.31
N VAL A 188 1.67 -9.71 28.36
CA VAL A 188 1.56 -10.53 29.58
C VAL A 188 0.23 -10.16 30.25
N GLY A 189 -0.87 -10.52 29.62
CA GLY A 189 -2.19 -10.54 30.19
C GLY A 189 -2.35 -11.89 30.88
N VAL A 190 -2.85 -11.86 32.11
CA VAL A 190 -3.19 -13.08 32.85
C VAL A 190 -4.25 -13.82 32.06
N THR A 191 -3.88 -14.89 31.36
CA THR A 191 -4.83 -15.81 30.76
C THR A 191 -5.48 -16.59 31.89
N LYS A 192 -6.80 -16.40 32.10
CA LYS A 192 -7.54 -17.19 33.09
C LYS A 192 -7.35 -18.68 32.73
N LYS A 193 -6.97 -19.50 33.71
CA LYS A 193 -6.64 -20.94 33.54
C LYS A 193 -7.70 -21.73 32.75
N ALA A 194 -8.98 -21.33 32.88
CA ALA A 194 -10.09 -21.91 32.12
C ALA A 194 -10.02 -21.68 30.59
N ALA A 195 -9.54 -20.51 30.14
CA ALA A 195 -9.40 -20.20 28.72
C ALA A 195 -8.26 -21.00 28.06
N LEU A 196 -7.19 -21.29 28.81
CA LEU A 196 -6.11 -22.17 28.37
C LEU A 196 -6.57 -23.63 28.27
N ALA A 197 -7.33 -24.12 29.25
CA ALA A 197 -7.89 -25.47 29.22
C ALA A 197 -8.89 -25.66 28.06
N ALA A 198 -9.74 -24.68 27.79
CA ALA A 198 -10.67 -24.71 26.66
C ALA A 198 -9.95 -24.65 25.29
N ALA A 199 -8.86 -23.89 25.18
CA ALA A 199 -8.05 -23.85 23.95
C ALA A 199 -7.26 -25.16 23.75
N GLN A 200 -6.82 -25.81 24.82
CA GLN A 200 -6.16 -27.12 24.77
C GLN A 200 -7.13 -28.25 24.41
N ALA A 201 -8.36 -28.22 24.93
CA ALA A 201 -9.40 -29.17 24.56
C ALA A 201 -9.76 -29.07 23.06
N LYS A 202 -9.92 -27.86 22.53
CA LYS A 202 -10.18 -27.64 21.09
C LYS A 202 -9.04 -28.12 20.19
N LYS A 203 -7.78 -27.92 20.60
CA LYS A 203 -6.62 -28.45 19.86
C LYS A 203 -6.51 -29.97 19.91
N ALA A 204 -7.00 -30.61 20.97
CA ALA A 204 -7.02 -32.07 21.08
C ALA A 204 -8.12 -32.69 20.21
N GLU A 205 -9.27 -32.03 20.10
CA GLU A 205 -10.40 -32.44 19.26
C GLU A 205 -10.08 -32.34 17.75
N GLU A 206 -9.38 -31.28 17.34
CA GLU A 206 -8.98 -31.05 15.94
C GLU A 206 -7.87 -32.02 15.46
N ALA A 207 -7.12 -32.63 16.38
CA ALA A 207 -6.07 -33.60 16.10
C ALA A 207 -6.57 -35.06 15.96
N ALA A 208 -7.85 -35.33 16.27
CA ALA A 208 -8.38 -36.69 16.38
C ALA A 208 -8.88 -37.37 15.08
N PRO A 209 -9.30 -36.70 13.97
CA PRO A 209 -9.90 -37.42 12.85
C PRO A 209 -8.92 -37.59 11.68
N LYS A 210 -7.83 -38.36 11.85
CA LYS A 210 -7.00 -38.85 10.71
C LYS A 210 -6.43 -40.27 10.88
N LYS A 211 -6.79 -41.00 11.94
CA LYS A 211 -6.23 -42.34 12.21
C LYS A 211 -7.16 -43.52 11.90
N GLU A 212 -8.44 -43.31 11.64
CA GLU A 212 -9.38 -44.42 11.43
C GLU A 212 -9.50 -44.89 9.97
N GLU A 213 -9.43 -44.01 8.96
CA GLU A 213 -9.58 -44.44 7.56
C GLU A 213 -8.41 -45.30 7.02
N LYS A 214 -7.20 -45.20 7.60
CA LYS A 214 -6.04 -45.97 7.11
C LYS A 214 -5.98 -47.43 7.57
N LYS A 215 -6.90 -47.86 8.45
CA LYS A 215 -6.87 -49.22 9.03
C LYS A 215 -7.78 -50.21 8.30
N GLU A 216 -8.77 -49.76 7.55
CA GLU A 216 -9.70 -50.63 6.83
C GLU A 216 -9.15 -51.10 5.47
N GLU A 217 -8.34 -50.30 4.76
CA GLU A 217 -7.75 -50.70 3.47
C GLU A 217 -6.66 -51.79 3.54
N LYS A 218 -6.16 -52.15 4.74
CA LYS A 218 -5.04 -53.12 4.89
C LYS A 218 -5.44 -54.50 5.42
N LYS A 219 -6.73 -54.80 5.53
CA LYS A 219 -7.23 -56.07 6.07
C LYS A 219 -8.05 -56.90 5.06
N GLU A 220 -7.54 -57.03 3.85
CA GLU A 220 -7.74 -58.27 3.08
C GLU A 220 -6.38 -58.75 2.58
N PRO A 221 -5.92 -59.92 3.05
CA PRO A 221 -5.70 -60.98 2.07
C PRO A 221 -6.02 -62.41 2.55
N ALA A 222 -6.59 -63.17 1.62
CA ALA A 222 -6.25 -64.56 1.25
C ALA A 222 -6.15 -65.66 2.33
N LYS A 223 -7.24 -66.43 2.44
CA LYS A 223 -7.33 -67.90 2.32
C LYS A 223 -6.05 -68.73 2.56
N VAL A 224 -6.02 -69.53 3.63
CA VAL A 224 -5.87 -71.01 3.70
C VAL A 224 -6.32 -71.45 5.09
#